data_AF-A0A6P6N0F9-F1
#
_entry.id   AF-A0A6P6N0F9-F1
#
_cell.length_a   1.000
_cell.length_b   1.000
_cell.length_c   1.000
_cell.angle_alpha   90.00
_cell.angle_beta   90.00
_cell.angle_gamma   90.00
#
_symmetry.space_group_name_H-M   'P 1'
#
loop_
_entity.id
_entity.type
_entity.pdbx_description
1 polymer ?
#
loop_
_entity_poly.entity_id
_entity_poly.type
_entity_poly.pdbx_seq_one_letter_code
_entity_poly.pdbx_strand_id
1 'polypeptide(L)'
;MGERGMGLACGQDPELVWNICLRVRQAVQIPFFAKLNSNVTKIVDIAKAAQEGGADGIAATNTVSGLMGLKADGSPWPGIGRGRRTTYGGVSGECHPPHWIHFFLL
;
A
#
# COMPACT_ATOMS: atom_id res chain seq x y z
N MET A 1 9.12 15.49 9.97
CA MET A 1 8.63 14.09 10.06
C MET A 1 7.15 14.19 10.40
N GLY A 2 6.26 13.65 9.58
CA GLY A 2 4.82 13.91 9.67
C GLY A 2 4.05 12.68 10.14
N GLU A 3 3.43 12.78 11.31
CA GLU A 3 2.75 11.71 12.06
C GLU A 3 1.42 11.21 11.45
N ARG A 4 1.12 11.53 10.18
CA ARG A 4 -0.17 11.17 9.54
C ARG A 4 0.02 10.18 8.40
N GLY A 5 -0.43 8.94 8.62
CA GLY A 5 -0.65 7.98 7.55
C GLY A 5 0.57 7.19 7.10
N MET A 6 1.57 6.95 7.97
CA MET A 6 2.87 6.36 7.63
C MET A 6 2.81 5.10 6.73
N GLY A 7 1.80 4.24 6.85
CA GLY A 7 1.65 3.08 5.95
C GLY A 7 1.27 3.46 4.50
N LEU A 8 0.39 4.44 4.31
CA LEU A 8 0.00 4.94 2.99
C LEU A 8 1.02 5.93 2.44
N ALA A 9 1.50 6.84 3.29
CA ALA A 9 2.36 7.96 2.93
C ALA A 9 3.79 7.52 2.58
N CYS A 10 4.40 6.60 3.33
CA CYS A 10 5.77 6.17 3.06
C CYS A 10 5.88 5.40 1.75
N GLY A 11 4.85 4.67 1.34
CA GLY A 11 4.83 3.92 0.07
C GLY A 11 4.45 4.75 -1.16
N GLN A 12 4.16 6.05 -0.99
CA GLN A 12 3.79 6.97 -2.08
C GLN A 12 4.91 7.94 -2.46
N ASP A 13 5.95 8.04 -1.64
CA ASP A 13 7.09 8.93 -1.84
C ASP A 13 8.35 8.09 -2.19
N PRO A 14 8.89 8.21 -3.42
CA PRO A 14 10.09 7.50 -3.83
C PRO A 14 11.29 7.73 -2.90
N GLU A 15 11.48 8.93 -2.36
CA GLU A 15 12.63 9.25 -1.49
C GLU A 15 12.51 8.50 -0.15
N LEU A 16 11.31 8.42 0.40
CA LEU A 16 11.06 7.65 1.62
C LEU A 16 11.26 6.15 1.37
N VAL A 17 10.78 5.63 0.25
CA VAL A 17 10.93 4.20 -0.13
C VAL A 17 12.39 3.84 -0.27
N TRP A 18 13.17 4.66 -0.98
CA TRP A 18 14.60 4.47 -1.16
C TRP A 18 15.32 4.46 0.19
N ASN A 19 15.07 5.46 1.05
CA ASN A 19 15.68 5.54 2.37
C ASN A 19 15.34 4.34 3.25
N ILE A 20 14.07 3.90 3.27
CA ILE A 20 13.65 2.72 4.04
C ILE A 20 14.36 1.47 3.52
N CYS A 21 14.38 1.24 2.21
CA CYS A 21 15.04 0.08 1.62
C CYS A 21 16.55 0.09 1.91
N LEU A 22 17.21 1.26 1.80
CA LEU A 22 18.63 1.40 2.11
C LEU A 22 18.93 1.03 3.56
N ARG A 23 18.11 1.50 4.51
CA ARG A 23 18.26 1.16 5.94
C ARG A 23 18.05 -0.33 6.20
N VAL A 24 17.09 -0.96 5.53
CA VAL A 24 16.85 -2.41 5.64
C VAL A 24 18.03 -3.18 5.05
N ARG A 25 18.51 -2.80 3.86
CA ARG A 25 19.64 -3.47 3.19
C ARG A 25 20.92 -3.41 4.03
N GLN A 26 21.17 -2.28 4.71
CA GLN A 26 22.30 -2.14 5.63
C GLN A 26 22.17 -3.01 6.89
N ALA A 27 20.95 -3.33 7.31
CA ALA A 27 20.69 -4.09 8.53
C ALA A 27 20.70 -5.61 8.34
N VAL A 28 20.42 -6.12 7.13
CA VAL A 28 20.26 -7.56 6.88
C VAL A 28 21.05 -8.02 5.66
N GLN A 29 21.42 -9.31 5.63
CA GLN A 29 22.03 -9.97 4.46
C GLN A 29 21.06 -10.91 3.72
N ILE A 30 19.95 -11.28 4.37
CA ILE A 30 18.90 -12.07 3.74
C ILE A 30 18.18 -11.26 2.65
N PRO A 31 17.58 -11.91 1.64
CA PRO A 31 16.75 -11.24 0.66
C PRO A 31 15.53 -10.58 1.30
N PHE A 32 15.14 -9.41 0.82
CA PHE A 32 13.89 -8.75 1.22
C PHE A 32 13.14 -8.14 0.03
N PHE A 33 11.82 -8.06 0.17
CA PHE A 33 10.93 -7.57 -0.88
C PHE A 33 10.15 -6.35 -0.38
N ALA A 34 10.08 -5.30 -1.20
CA ALA A 34 9.26 -4.13 -0.91
C ALA A 34 7.82 -4.36 -1.36
N LYS A 35 6.86 -4.32 -0.43
CA LYS A 35 5.43 -4.46 -0.75
C LYS A 35 4.82 -3.12 -1.15
N LEU A 36 4.46 -2.98 -2.43
CA LEU A 36 4.04 -1.71 -3.01
C LEU A 36 2.56 -1.40 -2.76
N ASN A 37 2.26 -0.12 -2.52
CA ASN A 37 0.89 0.38 -2.41
C ASN A 37 0.30 0.60 -3.81
N SER A 38 -0.95 0.18 -4.03
CA SER A 38 -1.67 0.41 -5.30
C SER A 38 -2.15 1.86 -5.47
N ASN A 39 -2.21 2.64 -4.39
CA ASN A 39 -2.74 4.01 -4.40
C ASN A 39 -1.64 5.03 -4.71
N VAL A 40 -0.97 4.87 -5.86
CA VAL A 40 0.10 5.75 -6.35
C VAL A 40 -0.15 6.13 -7.81
N THR A 41 0.19 7.35 -8.19
CA THR A 41 0.03 7.83 -9.58
C THR A 41 0.99 7.13 -10.55
N LYS A 42 2.21 6.83 -10.10
CA LYS A 42 3.26 6.18 -10.90
C LYS A 42 3.97 5.12 -10.07
N ILE A 43 3.51 3.86 -10.15
CA ILE A 43 4.11 2.77 -9.37
C ILE A 43 5.56 2.48 -9.77
N VAL A 44 5.91 2.75 -11.04
CA VAL A 44 7.24 2.51 -11.60
C VAL A 44 8.31 3.31 -10.85
N ASP A 45 8.01 4.55 -10.48
CA ASP A 45 8.96 5.41 -9.76
C ASP A 45 9.23 4.86 -8.35
N ILE A 46 8.20 4.30 -7.71
CA ILE A 46 8.29 3.65 -6.40
C ILE A 46 9.08 2.33 -6.50
N ALA A 47 8.82 1.53 -7.53
CA ALA A 47 9.53 0.27 -7.76
C ALA A 47 11.03 0.51 -8.01
N LYS A 48 11.37 1.53 -8.81
CA LYS A 48 12.76 1.94 -9.05
C LYS A 48 13.44 2.38 -7.76
N ALA A 49 12.79 3.22 -6.96
CA ALA A 49 13.33 3.65 -5.67
C ALA A 49 13.58 2.47 -4.72
N ALA A 50 12.70 1.46 -4.70
CA ALA A 50 12.90 0.26 -3.90
C ALA A 50 14.12 -0.55 -4.37
N GLN A 51 14.27 -0.73 -5.69
CA GLN A 51 15.42 -1.42 -6.28
C GLN A 51 16.73 -0.67 -6.02
N GLU A 52 16.76 0.65 -6.24
CA GLU A 52 17.93 1.50 -5.98
C GLU A 52 18.30 1.57 -4.49
N GLY A 53 17.31 1.40 -3.60
CA GLY A 53 17.53 1.24 -2.16
C GLY A 53 18.03 -0.16 -1.75
N GLY A 54 18.13 -1.10 -2.69
CA GLY A 54 18.69 -2.43 -2.46
C GLY A 54 17.67 -3.53 -2.14
N ALA A 55 16.39 -3.33 -2.45
CA ALA A 55 15.41 -4.41 -2.38
C ALA A 55 15.70 -5.49 -3.44
N ASP A 56 15.60 -6.76 -3.06
CA ASP A 56 15.85 -7.91 -3.95
C ASP A 56 14.65 -8.20 -4.88
N GLY A 57 13.50 -7.60 -4.58
CA GLY A 57 12.32 -7.64 -5.43
C GLY A 57 11.17 -6.81 -4.87
N ILE A 58 10.05 -6.85 -5.58
CA ILE A 58 8.82 -6.15 -5.21
C ILE A 58 7.65 -7.13 -5.08
N ALA A 59 6.75 -6.85 -4.14
CA ALA A 59 5.47 -7.53 -4.03
C ALA A 59 4.34 -6.54 -4.37
N ALA A 60 3.71 -6.72 -5.53
CA ALA A 60 2.64 -5.87 -6.02
C ALA A 60 1.28 -6.62 -6.01
N THR A 61 0.18 -6.09 -5.47
CA THR A 61 0.03 -4.84 -4.70
C THR A 61 -0.56 -5.10 -3.31
N ASN A 62 -0.50 -4.08 -2.46
CA ASN A 62 -1.35 -4.02 -1.29
C ASN A 62 -2.84 -3.87 -1.67
N THR A 63 -3.72 -3.92 -0.68
CA THR A 63 -5.17 -3.70 -0.84
C THR A 63 -5.47 -2.30 -1.36
N VAL A 64 -6.56 -2.17 -2.12
CA VAL A 64 -7.06 -0.86 -2.58
C VAL A 64 -7.88 -0.19 -1.47
N SER A 65 -7.74 1.12 -1.30
CA SER A 65 -8.52 1.85 -0.29
C SER A 65 -9.99 1.92 -0.69
N GLY A 66 -10.90 1.54 0.21
CA GLY A 66 -12.32 1.56 -0.08
C GLY A 66 -13.21 1.46 1.16
N LEU A 67 -14.51 1.65 0.95
CA LEU A 67 -15.55 1.45 1.95
C LEU A 67 -16.54 0.43 1.39
N MET A 68 -16.69 -0.71 2.08
CA MET A 68 -17.37 -1.88 1.52
C MET A 68 -18.87 -1.65 1.29
N GLY A 69 -19.52 -0.93 2.20
CA GLY A 69 -20.93 -0.61 2.03
C GLY A 69 -21.55 0.06 3.23
N LEU A 70 -22.73 0.64 2.98
CA LEU A 70 -23.63 1.17 3.98
C LEU A 70 -24.91 0.34 3.98
N LYS A 71 -25.53 0.20 5.15
CA LYS A 71 -26.88 -0.37 5.28
C LYS A 71 -27.92 0.66 4.83
N ALA A 72 -29.16 0.21 4.65
CA ALA A 72 -30.28 1.09 4.27
C ALA A 72 -30.53 2.23 5.28
N ASP A 73 -30.14 2.04 6.55
CA ASP A 73 -30.20 3.07 7.60
C ASP A 73 -29.01 4.05 7.59
N GLY A 74 -28.13 3.95 6.59
CA GLY A 74 -26.91 4.76 6.46
C GLY A 74 -25.75 4.31 7.35
N SER A 75 -25.93 3.30 8.21
CA SER A 75 -24.84 2.82 9.07
C SER A 75 -23.83 1.97 8.28
N PRO A 76 -22.52 2.14 8.52
CA PRO A 76 -21.49 1.43 7.77
C PRO A 76 -21.35 -0.04 8.16
N TRP A 77 -20.77 -0.82 7.26
CA TRP A 77 -20.28 -2.17 7.55
C TRP A 77 -18.78 -2.29 7.18
N PRO A 78 -17.90 -2.64 8.13
CA PRO A 78 -18.16 -2.95 9.54
C PRO A 78 -18.47 -1.69 10.36
N GLY A 79 -19.38 -1.80 11.34
CA GLY A 79 -19.73 -0.73 12.27
C GLY A 79 -19.19 -1.01 13.67
N ILE A 80 -18.19 -0.25 14.11
CA ILE A 80 -17.45 -0.49 15.35
C ILE A 80 -18.01 0.34 16.52
N GLY A 81 -18.19 -0.32 17.66
CA GLY A 81 -18.66 0.29 18.92
C GLY A 81 -20.13 0.73 18.89
N ARG A 82 -20.59 1.36 19.99
CA ARG A 82 -21.99 1.81 20.13
C ARG A 82 -22.39 2.84 19.06
N GLY A 83 -21.45 3.67 18.62
CA GLY A 83 -21.67 4.67 17.57
C GLY A 83 -21.60 4.14 16.15
N ARG A 84 -21.42 2.83 15.93
CA ARG A 84 -21.32 2.17 14.61
C ARG A 84 -20.39 2.91 13.63
N ARG A 85 -19.18 3.27 14.07
CA ARG A 85 -18.23 4.04 13.24
C ARG A 85 -17.38 3.12 12.37
N THR A 86 -16.90 3.63 11.25
CA THR A 86 -15.92 2.94 10.39
C THR A 86 -14.89 3.93 9.85
N THR A 87 -13.87 3.41 9.20
CA THR A 87 -12.89 4.17 8.41
C THR A 87 -12.67 3.44 7.07
N TYR A 88 -11.93 4.05 6.15
CA TYR A 88 -11.52 3.39 4.92
C TYR A 88 -10.71 2.13 5.24
N GLY A 89 -11.09 1.02 4.61
CA GLY A 89 -10.43 -0.28 4.72
C GLY A 89 -9.73 -0.66 3.42
N GLY A 90 -9.14 -1.86 3.44
CA GLY A 90 -8.53 -2.48 2.26
C GLY A 90 -9.49 -3.43 1.56
N VAL A 91 -9.75 -3.20 0.27
CA VAL A 91 -10.49 -4.13 -0.60
C VAL A 91 -9.52 -5.10 -1.27
N SER A 92 -9.91 -6.37 -1.36
CA SER A 92 -9.10 -7.47 -1.91
C SER A 92 -9.95 -8.50 -2.63
N GLY A 93 -9.32 -9.44 -3.32
CA GLY A 93 -9.98 -10.51 -4.09
C GLY A 93 -10.29 -10.13 -5.53
N GLU A 94 -11.05 -10.99 -6.21
CA GLU A 94 -11.37 -10.88 -7.65
C GLU A 94 -12.25 -9.69 -8.01
N CYS A 95 -12.63 -8.84 -7.05
CA CYS A 95 -13.37 -7.62 -7.35
C CYS A 95 -12.49 -6.54 -7.99
N HIS A 96 -11.16 -6.72 -8.05
CA HIS A 96 -10.23 -5.76 -8.63
C HIS A 96 -9.33 -6.31 -9.78
N PRO A 97 -9.79 -7.19 -10.72
CA PRO A 97 -8.94 -7.91 -11.67
C PRO A 97 -8.04 -7.05 -12.59
N PRO A 98 -8.50 -5.91 -13.14
CA PRO A 98 -7.71 -5.20 -14.15
C PRO A 98 -6.61 -4.30 -13.56
N HIS A 99 -6.73 -3.86 -12.31
CA HIS A 99 -5.84 -2.83 -11.75
C HIS A 99 -4.45 -3.36 -11.36
N TRP A 100 -4.39 -4.49 -10.65
CA TRP A 100 -3.16 -5.21 -10.30
C TRP A 100 -2.41 -5.81 -11.51
N ILE A 101 -3.10 -6.34 -12.53
CA ILE A 101 -2.44 -6.80 -13.76
C ILE A 101 -1.70 -5.65 -14.45
N HIS A 102 -2.30 -4.46 -14.49
CA HIS A 102 -1.65 -3.28 -15.06
C HIS A 102 -0.32 -2.95 -14.37
N PHE A 103 -0.20 -3.17 -13.05
CA PHE A 103 1.03 -2.92 -12.31
C PHE A 103 2.16 -3.92 -12.60
N PHE A 104 1.87 -5.11 -13.13
CA PHE A 104 2.89 -6.09 -13.55
C PHE A 104 3.28 -5.97 -15.02
N LEU A 105 2.50 -5.25 -15.83
CA LEU A 105 2.75 -5.06 -17.26
C LEU A 105 3.48 -3.76 -17.61
N LEU A 106 3.75 -2.90 -16.61
CA LEU A 106 4.50 -1.65 -16.71
C LEU A 106 5.96 -1.84 -16.32
#